data_AF-A0A350JHV5-F1
#
_entry.id   AF-A0A350JHV5-F1
#
_cell.length_a   1.000
_cell.length_b   1.000
_cell.length_c   1.000
_cell.angle_alpha   90.00
_cell.angle_beta   90.00
_cell.angle_gamma   90.00
#
_symmetry.space_group_name_H-M   'P 1'
#
loop_
_entity.id
_entity.type
_entity.pdbx_description
1 polymer ?
#
loop_
_entity_poly.entity_id
_entity_poly.type
_entity_poly.pdbx_seq_one_letter_code
_entity_poly.pdbx_strand_id
1 'polypeptide(L)'
;LDDGGFDNLSFNRNGKVMKLLTRLSIENLLHPFQTFILGQKNLGPKIAAKYGIPLIFYGENEAEYGNPLADNTTSLRDKSYFTMKNVDEVYLGGVSIGELREKYDVDMSDLMSFLPPTAAEIEGCNIDVRYLGYYLKWTPQEVYYYAAEHTGFKARPFRTQGTYSKYNSIDDKIDDLHYYTTHVKFGIGRATYDASQEIRNNHLTREEGVALVNRFDGEFPDRYFDDIMEHLEMKPEYFHELCDRFRSPHLWKQEGGEWKLRHNVAGTGTDD
;
A
#
# COMPACT_ATOMS: atom_id res chain seq x y z
N LEU A 1 -14.47 -20.16 17.98
CA LEU A 1 -14.89 -21.31 17.14
C LEU A 1 -14.86 -20.81 15.71
N ASP A 2 -14.32 -21.59 14.79
CA ASP A 2 -14.33 -21.26 13.36
C ASP A 2 -15.59 -21.86 12.73
N ASP A 3 -16.42 -20.99 12.16
CA ASP A 3 -17.69 -21.35 11.50
C ASP A 3 -17.55 -21.39 9.97
N GLY A 4 -16.44 -20.85 9.42
CA GLY A 4 -16.26 -20.69 7.97
C GLY A 4 -15.84 -21.96 7.25
N GLY A 5 -15.17 -22.88 7.94
CA GLY A 5 -14.77 -24.18 7.39
C GLY A 5 -13.63 -24.10 6.37
N PHE A 6 -12.80 -23.05 6.44
CA PHE A 6 -11.68 -22.85 5.52
C PHE A 6 -10.33 -23.12 6.22
N ASP A 7 -9.42 -23.79 5.51
CA ASP A 7 -8.03 -23.88 5.95
C ASP A 7 -7.36 -22.49 5.87
N ASN A 8 -6.85 -22.01 7.01
CA ASN A 8 -6.19 -20.71 7.09
C ASN A 8 -4.67 -20.86 7.25
N LEU A 9 -3.91 -20.20 6.37
CA LEU A 9 -2.46 -20.05 6.47
C LEU A 9 -2.11 -18.62 6.88
N SER A 10 -1.53 -18.46 8.06
CA SER A 10 -1.01 -17.16 8.52
C SER A 10 0.51 -17.14 8.47
N PHE A 11 1.08 -16.06 7.94
CA PHE A 11 2.52 -15.90 7.76
C PHE A 11 3.03 -14.69 8.53
N ASN A 12 3.80 -14.94 9.59
CA ASN A 12 4.47 -13.89 10.37
C ASN A 12 5.94 -13.81 9.96
N ARG A 13 6.36 -12.60 9.56
CA ARG A 13 7.72 -12.32 9.08
C ARG A 13 8.66 -12.10 10.28
N ASN A 14 9.98 -12.20 10.04
CA ASN A 14 10.96 -11.77 11.03
C ASN A 14 10.78 -10.27 11.32
N GLY A 15 10.31 -9.93 12.53
CA GLY A 15 9.99 -8.57 12.92
C GLY A 15 11.19 -7.62 12.90
N LYS A 16 12.40 -8.11 13.15
CA LYS A 16 13.63 -7.30 13.07
C LYS A 16 13.93 -6.89 11.63
N VAL A 17 13.78 -7.83 10.70
CA VAL A 17 13.97 -7.59 9.27
C VAL A 17 12.87 -6.68 8.73
N MET A 18 11.60 -6.90 9.13
CA MET A 18 10.51 -6.01 8.74
C MET A 18 10.74 -4.57 9.22
N LYS A 19 11.11 -4.38 10.49
CA LYS A 19 11.47 -3.07 11.05
C LYS A 19 12.59 -2.39 10.26
N LEU A 20 13.68 -3.11 9.99
CA LEU A 20 14.80 -2.59 9.21
C LEU A 20 14.35 -2.18 7.79
N LEU A 21 13.64 -3.07 7.10
CA LEU A 21 13.20 -2.83 5.74
C LEU A 21 12.21 -1.66 5.66
N THR A 22 11.26 -1.55 6.59
CA THR A 22 10.36 -0.40 6.67
C THR A 22 11.13 0.91 6.89
N ARG A 23 12.12 0.92 7.80
CA ARG A 23 12.97 2.10 8.00
C ARG A 23 13.71 2.49 6.72
N LEU A 24 14.35 1.53 6.04
CA LEU A 24 15.05 1.77 4.78
C LEU A 24 14.10 2.26 3.68
N SER A 25 12.89 1.69 3.58
CA SER A 25 11.88 2.15 2.63
C SER A 25 11.44 3.60 2.89
N ILE A 26 11.42 4.06 4.14
CA ILE A 26 11.17 5.47 4.47
C ILE A 26 12.37 6.34 4.09
N GLU A 27 13.57 5.96 4.52
CA GLU A 27 14.79 6.76 4.32
C GLU A 27 15.14 6.94 2.84
N ASN A 28 15.03 5.87 2.05
CA ASN A 28 15.49 5.86 0.66
C ASN A 28 14.38 6.22 -0.34
N LEU A 29 13.12 5.93 -0.01
CA LEU A 29 12.01 6.03 -0.95
C LEU A 29 10.84 6.87 -0.43
N LEU A 30 10.83 7.24 0.85
CA LEU A 30 9.67 7.78 1.56
C LEU A 30 8.40 6.94 1.28
N HIS A 31 8.52 5.62 1.41
CA HIS A 31 7.42 4.68 1.15
C HIS A 31 7.34 3.60 2.26
N PRO A 32 6.69 3.89 3.39
CA PRO A 32 6.62 2.99 4.55
C PRO A 32 6.07 1.58 4.26
N PHE A 33 5.21 1.46 3.25
CA PHE A 33 4.46 0.24 2.91
C PHE A 33 5.11 -0.68 1.88
N GLN A 34 6.24 -0.30 1.26
CA GLN A 34 6.77 -1.03 0.12
C GLN A 34 6.94 -2.53 0.40
N THR A 35 7.62 -2.87 1.49
CA THR A 35 7.93 -4.27 1.84
C THR A 35 6.69 -5.02 2.33
N PHE A 36 5.72 -4.32 2.92
CA PHE A 36 4.43 -4.90 3.24
C PHE A 36 3.71 -5.40 1.98
N ILE A 37 3.60 -4.51 0.97
CA ILE A 37 2.94 -4.79 -0.31
C ILE A 37 3.64 -5.92 -1.07
N LEU A 38 4.97 -5.86 -1.15
CA LEU A 38 5.76 -6.91 -1.82
C LEU A 38 5.54 -8.27 -1.16
N GLY A 39 5.58 -8.35 0.18
CA GLY A 39 5.31 -9.58 0.90
C GLY A 39 3.90 -10.13 0.62
N GLN A 40 2.88 -9.28 0.65
CA GLN A 40 1.49 -9.68 0.36
C GLN A 40 1.35 -10.25 -1.05
N LYS A 41 1.93 -9.57 -2.06
CA LYS A 41 1.77 -9.92 -3.47
C LYS A 41 2.64 -11.11 -3.90
N ASN A 42 3.75 -11.36 -3.22
CA ASN A 42 4.70 -12.40 -3.61
C ASN A 42 4.49 -13.73 -2.85
N LEU A 43 3.92 -13.70 -1.64
CA LEU A 43 3.68 -14.91 -0.86
C LEU A 43 2.61 -15.83 -1.47
N GLY A 44 1.53 -15.26 -2.02
CA GLY A 44 0.42 -16.04 -2.59
C GLY A 44 0.88 -17.05 -3.65
N PRO A 45 1.56 -16.62 -4.73
CA PRO A 45 2.11 -17.51 -5.75
C PRO A 45 3.11 -18.55 -5.21
N LYS A 46 3.95 -18.18 -4.22
CA LYS A 46 4.88 -19.13 -3.57
C LYS A 46 4.16 -20.25 -2.85
N ILE A 47 3.16 -19.89 -2.05
CA ILE A 47 2.34 -20.85 -1.31
C ILE A 47 1.60 -21.73 -2.31
N ALA A 48 1.00 -21.14 -3.35
CA ALA A 48 0.29 -21.90 -4.35
C ALA A 48 1.18 -22.93 -5.08
N ALA A 49 2.39 -22.53 -5.50
CA ALA A 49 3.36 -23.45 -6.09
C ALA A 49 3.70 -24.61 -5.15
N LYS A 50 3.97 -24.31 -3.87
CA LYS A 50 4.34 -25.30 -2.85
C LYS A 50 3.23 -26.31 -2.56
N TYR A 51 1.98 -25.87 -2.54
CA TYR A 51 0.83 -26.73 -2.22
C TYR A 51 0.11 -27.28 -3.45
N GLY A 52 0.59 -26.99 -4.66
CA GLY A 52 -0.05 -27.41 -5.90
C GLY A 52 -1.42 -26.77 -6.11
N ILE A 53 -1.62 -25.54 -5.65
CA ILE A 53 -2.86 -24.79 -5.81
C ILE A 53 -2.84 -24.08 -7.17
N PRO A 54 -3.75 -24.40 -8.11
CA PRO A 54 -3.70 -23.89 -9.47
C PRO A 54 -4.34 -22.51 -9.64
N LEU A 55 -5.05 -21.99 -8.64
CA LEU A 55 -5.87 -20.77 -8.78
C LEU A 55 -5.72 -19.86 -7.57
N ILE A 56 -5.45 -18.58 -7.82
CA ILE A 56 -5.37 -17.51 -6.83
C ILE A 56 -6.33 -16.40 -7.24
N PHE A 57 -7.14 -15.93 -6.29
CA PHE A 57 -7.87 -14.68 -6.43
C PHE A 57 -7.28 -13.60 -5.53
N TYR A 58 -6.94 -12.46 -6.11
CA TYR A 58 -6.78 -11.20 -5.38
C TYR A 58 -8.07 -10.40 -5.43
N GLY A 59 -8.30 -9.53 -4.45
CA GLY A 59 -9.50 -8.69 -4.41
C GLY A 59 -9.52 -7.67 -5.55
N GLU A 60 -8.82 -6.56 -5.34
CA GLU A 60 -8.82 -5.41 -6.24
C GLU A 60 -7.68 -5.46 -7.25
N ASN A 61 -7.97 -5.01 -8.48
CA ASN A 61 -6.97 -4.78 -9.53
C ASN A 61 -6.30 -3.43 -9.27
N GLU A 62 -4.97 -3.38 -9.33
CA GLU A 62 -4.20 -2.15 -9.10
C GLU A 62 -4.53 -1.04 -10.12
N ALA A 63 -5.06 -1.38 -11.30
CA ALA A 63 -5.55 -0.40 -12.29
C ALA A 63 -6.77 0.41 -11.82
N GLU A 64 -7.48 -0.03 -10.79
CA GLU A 64 -8.50 0.77 -10.10
C GLU A 64 -7.90 1.98 -9.34
N TYR A 65 -6.59 1.98 -9.12
CA TYR A 65 -5.85 2.96 -8.32
C TYR A 65 -4.79 3.73 -9.11
N GLY A 66 -4.97 3.84 -10.44
CA GLY A 66 -4.14 4.69 -11.30
C GLY A 66 -3.03 3.97 -12.07
N ASN A 67 -2.97 2.63 -12.03
CA ASN A 67 -2.15 1.87 -12.97
C ASN A 67 -2.75 1.90 -14.40
N PRO A 68 -1.96 1.56 -15.44
CA PRO A 68 -2.41 1.64 -16.82
C PRO A 68 -3.74 0.91 -17.08
N LEU A 69 -4.71 1.60 -17.70
CA LEU A 69 -6.05 1.06 -17.99
C LEU A 69 -6.04 -0.24 -18.82
N ALA A 70 -4.98 -0.48 -19.59
CA ALA A 70 -4.81 -1.72 -20.34
C ALA A 70 -4.83 -2.96 -19.42
N ASP A 71 -4.36 -2.82 -18.17
CA ASP A 71 -4.32 -3.88 -17.16
C ASP A 71 -5.72 -4.24 -16.62
N ASN A 72 -6.75 -3.43 -16.90
CA ASN A 72 -8.15 -3.77 -16.60
C ASN A 72 -8.81 -4.67 -17.66
N THR A 73 -8.21 -4.80 -18.85
CA THR A 73 -8.82 -5.58 -19.95
C THR A 73 -8.64 -7.08 -19.82
N THR A 74 -7.81 -7.52 -18.87
CA THR A 74 -7.56 -8.92 -18.56
C THR A 74 -7.70 -9.16 -17.07
N SER A 75 -8.23 -10.32 -16.68
CA SER A 75 -8.20 -10.75 -15.28
C SER A 75 -6.86 -11.36 -14.88
N LEU A 76 -6.00 -11.70 -15.85
CA LEU A 76 -4.69 -12.31 -15.61
C LEU A 76 -3.67 -11.26 -15.18
N ARG A 77 -2.99 -11.52 -14.06
CA ARG A 77 -1.79 -10.76 -13.70
C ARG A 77 -0.61 -11.20 -14.56
N ASP A 78 0.16 -10.26 -15.12
CA ASP A 78 1.35 -10.59 -15.92
C ASP A 78 2.40 -11.32 -15.07
N LYS A 79 2.97 -12.40 -15.62
CA LYS A 79 3.96 -13.25 -14.95
C LYS A 79 5.21 -12.47 -14.52
N SER A 80 5.59 -11.42 -15.25
CA SER A 80 6.72 -10.56 -14.87
C SER A 80 6.51 -9.83 -13.52
N TYR A 81 5.26 -9.59 -13.09
CA TYR A 81 4.97 -8.95 -11.80
C TYR A 81 5.12 -9.88 -10.60
N PHE A 82 5.20 -11.19 -10.79
CA PHE A 82 5.32 -12.16 -9.70
C PHE A 82 6.41 -13.22 -9.94
N THR A 83 7.35 -12.97 -10.84
CA THR A 83 8.49 -13.86 -11.09
C THR A 83 9.78 -13.06 -11.17
N MET A 84 10.85 -13.56 -10.56
CA MET A 84 12.19 -12.99 -10.79
C MET A 84 13.08 -13.94 -11.57
N LYS A 85 13.95 -13.33 -12.39
CA LYS A 85 15.04 -14.04 -13.07
C LYS A 85 16.32 -14.05 -12.26
N ASN A 86 16.63 -12.95 -11.57
CA ASN A 86 17.84 -12.78 -10.81
C ASN A 86 17.55 -12.07 -9.47
N VAL A 87 17.95 -12.69 -8.36
CA VAL A 87 17.79 -12.16 -7.00
C VAL A 87 18.62 -10.89 -6.80
N ASP A 88 19.79 -10.82 -7.42
CA ASP A 88 20.76 -9.73 -7.22
C ASP A 88 20.31 -8.41 -7.89
N GLU A 89 19.30 -8.47 -8.76
CA GLU A 89 18.67 -7.31 -9.40
C GLU A 89 17.50 -6.74 -8.57
N VAL A 90 17.12 -7.40 -7.48
CA VAL A 90 15.98 -6.99 -6.65
C VAL A 90 16.43 -6.00 -5.57
N TYR A 91 15.58 -5.00 -5.33
CA TYR A 91 15.74 -4.00 -4.28
C TYR A 91 14.58 -4.07 -3.30
N LEU A 92 14.88 -3.97 -2.01
CA LEU A 92 13.90 -3.83 -0.94
C LEU A 92 14.27 -2.58 -0.12
N GLY A 93 13.32 -1.67 0.08
CA GLY A 93 13.58 -0.40 0.75
C GLY A 93 14.63 0.45 0.06
N GLY A 94 14.77 0.34 -1.26
CA GLY A 94 15.77 1.07 -2.05
C GLY A 94 17.20 0.51 -1.91
N VAL A 95 17.37 -0.64 -1.25
CA VAL A 95 18.67 -1.30 -1.03
C VAL A 95 18.69 -2.64 -1.75
N SER A 96 19.82 -2.98 -2.38
CA SER A 96 19.97 -4.27 -3.09
C SER A 96 20.00 -5.43 -2.10
N ILE A 97 19.64 -6.64 -2.55
CA ILE A 97 19.75 -7.84 -1.72
C ILE A 97 21.19 -8.08 -1.24
N GLY A 98 22.19 -7.83 -2.10
CA GLY A 98 23.61 -7.93 -1.74
C GLY A 98 23.97 -7.02 -0.56
N GLU A 99 23.60 -5.74 -0.61
CA GLU A 99 23.88 -4.80 0.47
C GLU A 99 23.12 -5.17 1.77
N LEU A 100 21.86 -5.63 1.67
CA LEU A 100 21.10 -6.11 2.83
C LEU A 100 21.80 -7.26 3.56
N ARG A 101 22.41 -8.18 2.81
CA ARG A 101 23.15 -9.31 3.37
C ARG A 101 24.50 -8.89 3.95
N GLU A 102 25.28 -8.12 3.20
CA GLU A 102 26.65 -7.79 3.57
C GLU A 102 26.76 -6.71 4.66
N LYS A 103 25.93 -5.66 4.57
CA LYS A 103 26.03 -4.49 5.45
C LYS A 103 25.06 -4.57 6.62
N TYR A 104 23.89 -5.15 6.42
CA TYR A 104 22.84 -5.21 7.44
C TYR A 104 22.68 -6.60 8.06
N ASP A 105 23.51 -7.57 7.67
CA ASP A 105 23.54 -8.93 8.23
C ASP A 105 22.17 -9.62 8.17
N VAL A 106 21.44 -9.41 7.07
CA VAL A 106 20.13 -10.02 6.87
C VAL A 106 20.26 -11.34 6.14
N ASP A 107 19.76 -12.42 6.75
CA ASP A 107 19.75 -13.73 6.13
C ASP A 107 18.84 -13.81 4.91
N MET A 108 19.29 -14.54 3.89
CA MET A 108 18.53 -14.73 2.66
C MET A 108 17.15 -15.37 2.94
N SER A 109 17.06 -16.28 3.91
CA SER A 109 15.79 -16.93 4.29
C SER A 109 14.75 -15.94 4.80
N ASP A 110 15.17 -14.87 5.49
CA ASP A 110 14.25 -13.84 5.96
C ASP A 110 13.75 -12.94 4.82
N LEU A 111 14.62 -12.71 3.82
CA LEU A 111 14.28 -11.94 2.62
C LEU A 111 13.30 -12.68 1.70
N MET A 112 13.32 -14.01 1.68
CA MET A 112 12.47 -14.82 0.80
C MET A 112 10.98 -14.52 0.94
N SER A 113 10.52 -14.06 2.10
CA SER A 113 9.12 -13.69 2.31
C SER A 113 8.67 -12.45 1.52
N PHE A 114 9.61 -11.61 1.08
CA PHE A 114 9.35 -10.38 0.34
C PHE A 114 9.58 -10.52 -1.17
N LEU A 115 10.32 -11.55 -1.57
CA LEU A 115 10.70 -11.77 -2.95
C LEU A 115 9.65 -12.61 -3.69
N PRO A 116 9.46 -12.44 -5.01
CA PRO A 116 8.64 -13.35 -5.81
C PRO A 116 9.25 -14.77 -5.87
N PRO A 117 8.47 -15.80 -6.28
CA PRO A 117 9.07 -17.07 -6.65
C PRO A 117 10.02 -16.90 -7.84
N THR A 118 11.05 -17.73 -7.87
CA THR A 118 11.93 -17.90 -9.03
C THR A 118 11.19 -18.61 -10.16
N ALA A 119 11.64 -18.42 -11.41
CA ALA A 119 11.06 -19.11 -12.57
C ALA A 119 11.09 -20.65 -12.41
N ALA A 120 12.14 -21.20 -11.79
CA ALA A 120 12.26 -22.64 -11.53
C ALA A 120 11.25 -23.15 -10.49
N GLU A 121 10.92 -22.36 -9.46
CA GLU A 121 9.95 -22.75 -8.42
C GLU A 121 8.51 -22.85 -8.94
N ILE A 122 8.20 -22.20 -10.07
CA ILE A 122 6.87 -22.24 -10.69
C ILE A 122 6.88 -22.98 -12.03
N GLU A 123 8.02 -23.52 -12.44
CA GLU A 123 8.12 -24.28 -13.69
C GLU A 123 7.28 -25.55 -13.56
N GLY A 124 6.34 -25.75 -14.49
CA GLY A 124 5.37 -26.84 -14.42
C GLY A 124 4.18 -26.60 -13.49
N CYS A 125 4.17 -25.53 -12.69
CA CYS A 125 3.00 -25.12 -11.93
C CYS A 125 2.03 -24.34 -12.83
N ASN A 126 0.83 -24.88 -13.06
CA ASN A 126 -0.23 -24.16 -13.77
C ASN A 126 -0.98 -23.22 -12.83
N ILE A 127 -0.31 -22.18 -12.33
CA ILE A 127 -0.89 -21.19 -11.42
C ILE A 127 -1.53 -20.07 -12.23
N ASP A 128 -2.82 -19.89 -12.01
CA ASP A 128 -3.64 -18.83 -12.58
C ASP A 128 -3.95 -17.78 -11.50
N VAL A 129 -3.55 -16.54 -11.73
CA VAL A 129 -3.77 -15.42 -10.80
C VAL A 129 -4.80 -14.48 -11.40
N ARG A 130 -5.93 -14.34 -10.70
CA ARG A 130 -7.09 -13.56 -11.13
C ARG A 130 -7.44 -12.45 -10.15
N TYR A 131 -8.05 -11.38 -10.64
CA TYR A 131 -8.70 -10.37 -9.79
C TYR A 131 -10.19 -10.65 -9.67
N LEU A 132 -10.69 -10.71 -8.44
CA LEU A 132 -12.09 -11.00 -8.13
C LEU A 132 -13.02 -9.90 -8.64
N GLY A 133 -12.57 -8.65 -8.58
CA GLY A 133 -13.32 -7.48 -9.10
C GLY A 133 -13.64 -7.54 -10.59
N TYR A 134 -12.99 -8.42 -11.36
CA TYR A 134 -13.36 -8.67 -12.76
C TYR A 134 -14.69 -9.43 -12.90
N TYR A 135 -15.02 -10.28 -11.93
CA TYR A 135 -16.20 -11.16 -11.98
C TYR A 135 -17.35 -10.65 -11.10
N LEU A 136 -17.02 -9.93 -10.03
CA LEU A 136 -17.98 -9.36 -9.10
C LEU A 136 -17.82 -7.85 -9.08
N LYS A 137 -18.94 -7.13 -9.06
CA LYS A 137 -18.91 -5.68 -8.84
C LYS A 137 -18.25 -5.43 -7.48
N TRP A 138 -17.07 -4.83 -7.50
CA TRP A 138 -16.30 -4.55 -6.30
C TRP A 138 -16.49 -3.10 -5.87
N THR A 139 -17.43 -2.88 -4.94
CA THR A 139 -17.69 -1.57 -4.35
C THR A 139 -17.30 -1.61 -2.87
N PRO A 140 -16.17 -1.00 -2.43
CA PRO A 140 -15.68 -1.16 -1.06
C PRO A 140 -16.68 -0.77 0.03
N GLN A 141 -17.54 0.22 -0.22
CA GLN A 141 -18.59 0.61 0.71
C GLN A 141 -19.68 -0.48 0.85
N GLU A 142 -20.09 -1.12 -0.24
CA GLU A 142 -21.05 -2.23 -0.21
C GLU A 142 -20.45 -3.45 0.51
N VAL A 143 -19.16 -3.74 0.27
CA VAL A 143 -18.42 -4.82 0.94
C VAL A 143 -18.32 -4.56 2.45
N TYR A 144 -18.06 -3.30 2.85
CA TYR A 144 -18.06 -2.90 4.26
C TYR A 144 -19.41 -3.15 4.93
N TYR A 145 -20.52 -2.72 4.31
CA TYR A 145 -21.86 -2.92 4.90
C TYR A 145 -22.17 -4.41 5.08
N TYR A 146 -21.86 -5.22 4.07
CA TYR A 146 -22.03 -6.67 4.15
C TYR A 146 -21.21 -7.27 5.30
N ALA A 147 -19.93 -6.90 5.43
CA ALA A 147 -19.08 -7.39 6.52
C ALA A 147 -19.60 -6.95 7.90
N ALA A 148 -19.99 -5.68 8.05
CA ALA A 148 -20.52 -5.15 9.30
C ALA A 148 -21.81 -5.88 9.76
N GLU A 149 -22.67 -6.26 8.82
CA GLU A 149 -23.92 -6.97 9.09
C GLU A 149 -23.69 -8.46 9.42
N HIS A 150 -22.72 -9.13 8.77
CA HIS A 150 -22.64 -10.59 8.77
C HIS A 150 -21.45 -11.20 9.51
N THR A 151 -20.39 -10.44 9.84
CA THR A 151 -19.15 -11.04 10.38
C THR A 151 -18.75 -10.51 11.77
N GLY A 152 -19.49 -9.54 12.31
CA GLY A 152 -19.11 -8.83 13.53
C GLY A 152 -17.98 -7.82 13.32
N PHE A 153 -17.67 -7.49 12.05
CA PHE A 153 -16.72 -6.43 11.71
C PHE A 153 -17.13 -5.10 12.36
N LYS A 154 -16.15 -4.40 12.95
CA LYS A 154 -16.36 -3.11 13.60
C LYS A 154 -15.46 -2.07 12.97
N ALA A 155 -16.08 -1.05 12.37
CA ALA A 155 -15.37 0.15 11.97
C ALA A 155 -14.73 0.82 13.20
N ARG A 156 -13.69 1.62 12.95
CA ARG A 156 -13.06 2.42 14.00
C ARG A 156 -14.09 3.42 14.57
N PRO A 157 -14.01 3.75 15.87
CA PRO A 157 -14.90 4.77 16.44
C PRO A 157 -14.62 6.17 15.88
N PHE A 158 -13.43 6.37 15.29
CA PHE A 158 -12.95 7.61 14.69
C PHE A 158 -12.51 7.36 13.24
N ARG A 159 -12.33 8.44 12.46
CA ARG A 159 -11.84 8.37 11.06
C ARG A 159 -10.35 8.08 11.00
N THR A 160 -9.92 7.44 9.93
CA THR A 160 -8.49 7.34 9.57
C THR A 160 -7.96 8.72 9.20
N GLN A 161 -6.77 9.09 9.68
CA GLN A 161 -6.19 10.40 9.37
C GLN A 161 -5.77 10.43 7.89
N GLY A 162 -6.01 11.54 7.21
CA GLY A 162 -5.86 11.65 5.76
C GLY A 162 -7.12 11.29 4.96
N THR A 163 -8.22 10.89 5.61
CA THR A 163 -9.51 10.62 4.95
C THR A 163 -10.72 10.78 5.89
N TYR A 164 -11.92 10.63 5.33
CA TYR A 164 -13.21 10.63 6.02
C TYR A 164 -13.72 9.23 6.39
N SER A 165 -13.10 8.17 5.85
CA SER A 165 -13.48 6.77 6.10
C SER A 165 -13.07 6.25 7.49
N LYS A 166 -13.77 5.21 7.96
CA LYS A 166 -13.57 4.54 9.25
C LYS A 166 -13.36 3.03 9.15
N TYR A 167 -13.47 2.46 7.96
CA TYR A 167 -13.54 1.00 7.78
C TYR A 167 -12.40 0.42 6.95
N ASN A 168 -11.68 1.26 6.19
CA ASN A 168 -10.64 0.79 5.29
C ASN A 168 -9.27 0.78 5.99
N SER A 169 -8.49 -0.29 5.77
CA SER A 169 -7.13 -0.49 6.32
C SER A 169 -6.98 -0.19 7.82
N ILE A 170 -7.84 -0.77 8.67
CA ILE A 170 -7.91 -0.42 10.10
C ILE A 170 -7.09 -1.33 11.02
N ASP A 171 -6.36 -2.27 10.45
CA ASP A 171 -5.60 -3.33 11.12
C ASP A 171 -4.09 -3.04 11.23
N ASP A 172 -3.60 -1.97 10.61
CA ASP A 172 -2.19 -1.54 10.65
C ASP A 172 -2.04 -0.09 11.14
N LYS A 173 -1.06 0.18 12.00
CA LYS A 173 -0.72 1.54 12.46
C LYS A 173 0.02 2.36 11.40
N ILE A 174 0.74 1.71 10.47
CA ILE A 174 1.60 2.38 9.49
C ILE A 174 0.80 2.90 8.27
N ASP A 175 -0.44 2.44 8.05
CA ASP A 175 -1.26 2.78 6.87
C ASP A 175 -1.48 4.30 6.73
N ASP A 176 -1.89 4.97 7.82
CA ASP A 176 -2.10 6.42 7.83
C ASP A 176 -0.79 7.17 7.43
N LEU A 177 0.38 6.68 7.90
CA LEU A 177 1.69 7.24 7.54
C LEU A 177 2.02 7.01 6.07
N HIS A 178 1.66 5.84 5.50
CA HIS A 178 1.84 5.57 4.09
C HIS A 178 1.12 6.59 3.23
N TYR A 179 -0.16 6.86 3.48
CA TYR A 179 -0.90 7.83 2.66
C TYR A 179 -0.43 9.27 2.85
N TYR A 180 0.03 9.64 4.05
CA TYR A 180 0.70 10.93 4.25
C TYR A 180 1.96 11.04 3.38
N THR A 181 2.81 10.01 3.36
CA THR A 181 4.01 10.01 2.49
C THR A 181 3.67 9.99 1.00
N THR A 182 2.58 9.33 0.59
CA THR A 182 2.06 9.39 -0.78
C THR A 182 1.67 10.81 -1.16
N HIS A 183 0.98 11.53 -0.27
CA HIS A 183 0.66 12.94 -0.49
C HIS A 183 1.92 13.79 -0.63
N VAL A 184 2.90 13.63 0.26
CA VAL A 184 4.19 14.35 0.17
C VAL A 184 4.88 14.11 -1.19
N LYS A 185 4.89 12.88 -1.69
CA LYS A 185 5.60 12.53 -2.94
C LYS A 185 4.84 12.94 -4.20
N PHE A 186 3.52 12.80 -4.21
CA PHE A 186 2.71 12.83 -5.43
C PHE A 186 1.59 13.87 -5.41
N GLY A 187 1.41 14.59 -4.31
CA GLY A 187 0.37 15.61 -4.15
C GLY A 187 -1.05 15.06 -3.96
N ILE A 188 -1.22 13.75 -3.88
CA ILE A 188 -2.50 13.08 -3.64
C ILE A 188 -2.38 12.11 -2.45
N GLY A 189 -3.39 12.12 -1.58
CA GLY A 189 -3.45 11.28 -0.39
C GLY A 189 -4.60 10.28 -0.41
N ARG A 190 -4.95 9.75 0.77
CA ARG A 190 -6.00 8.75 0.92
C ARG A 190 -7.38 9.29 0.54
N ALA A 191 -7.70 10.54 0.90
CA ALA A 191 -9.00 11.13 0.58
C ALA A 191 -9.18 11.25 -0.94
N THR A 192 -8.11 11.54 -1.70
CA THR A 192 -8.18 11.50 -3.17
C THR A 192 -8.53 10.10 -3.68
N TYR A 193 -7.89 9.04 -3.17
CA TYR A 193 -8.23 7.67 -3.57
C TYR A 193 -9.68 7.32 -3.23
N ASP A 194 -10.10 7.51 -1.97
CA ASP A 194 -11.44 7.18 -1.51
C ASP A 194 -12.52 7.98 -2.27
N ALA A 195 -12.35 9.31 -2.38
CA ALA A 195 -13.33 10.17 -3.06
C ALA A 195 -13.42 9.87 -4.56
N SER A 196 -12.28 9.61 -5.22
CA SER A 196 -12.30 9.26 -6.65
C SER A 196 -13.06 7.96 -6.91
N GLN A 197 -12.90 6.96 -6.06
CA GLN A 197 -13.61 5.69 -6.15
C GLN A 197 -15.10 5.87 -5.88
N GLU A 198 -15.47 6.64 -4.87
CA GLU A 198 -16.86 6.92 -4.53
C GLU A 198 -17.57 7.77 -5.61
N ILE A 199 -16.88 8.69 -6.28
CA ILE A 199 -17.41 9.40 -7.45
C ILE A 199 -17.69 8.41 -8.60
N ARG A 200 -16.74 7.50 -8.91
CA ARG A 200 -16.93 6.49 -9.97
C ARG A 200 -18.11 5.56 -9.69
N ASN A 201 -18.40 5.33 -8.42
CA ASN A 201 -19.54 4.52 -7.97
C ASN A 201 -20.84 5.32 -7.80
N ASN A 202 -20.86 6.62 -8.11
CA ASN A 202 -22.00 7.53 -7.91
C ASN A 202 -22.44 7.67 -6.44
N HIS A 203 -21.53 7.45 -5.49
CA HIS A 203 -21.77 7.70 -4.07
C HIS A 203 -21.52 9.16 -3.69
N LEU A 204 -20.65 9.84 -4.44
CA LEU A 204 -20.34 11.26 -4.28
C LEU A 204 -20.44 11.98 -5.62
N THR A 205 -20.82 13.25 -5.55
CA THR A 205 -20.62 14.20 -6.65
C THR A 205 -19.16 14.65 -6.72
N ARG A 206 -18.77 15.24 -7.86
CA ARG A 206 -17.42 15.79 -8.03
C ARG A 206 -17.14 16.89 -6.99
N GLU A 207 -18.13 17.74 -6.75
CA GLU A 207 -18.06 18.88 -5.85
C GLU A 207 -17.84 18.41 -4.40
N GLU A 208 -18.58 17.39 -3.95
CA GLU A 208 -18.38 16.76 -2.64
C GLU A 208 -16.99 16.15 -2.53
N GLY A 209 -16.55 15.40 -3.55
CA GLY A 209 -15.22 14.80 -3.54
C GLY A 209 -14.09 15.83 -3.46
N VAL A 210 -14.19 16.95 -4.21
CA VAL A 210 -13.22 18.05 -4.12
C VAL A 210 -13.20 18.65 -2.71
N ALA A 211 -14.36 18.86 -2.10
CA ALA A 211 -14.45 19.38 -0.74
C ALA A 211 -13.83 18.43 0.30
N LEU A 212 -14.01 17.12 0.14
CA LEU A 212 -13.41 16.10 1.02
C LEU A 212 -11.89 16.04 0.86
N VAL A 213 -11.39 16.03 -0.39
CA VAL A 213 -9.94 16.05 -0.68
C VAL A 213 -9.30 17.29 -0.07
N ASN A 214 -9.86 18.48 -0.31
CA ASN A 214 -9.33 19.73 0.22
C ASN A 214 -9.32 19.77 1.77
N ARG A 215 -10.20 19.01 2.42
CA ARG A 215 -10.30 18.96 3.87
C ARG A 215 -9.34 17.96 4.52
N PHE A 216 -9.05 16.84 3.86
CA PHE A 216 -8.42 15.69 4.51
C PHE A 216 -7.08 15.26 3.91
N ASP A 217 -6.83 15.46 2.61
CA ASP A 217 -5.52 15.11 2.05
C ASP A 217 -4.41 15.95 2.69
N GLY A 218 -3.28 15.31 2.99
CA GLY A 218 -2.14 15.95 3.63
C GLY A 218 -2.28 16.15 5.14
N GLU A 219 -3.39 15.74 5.75
CA GLU A 219 -3.50 15.69 7.20
C GLU A 219 -2.39 14.80 7.80
N PHE A 220 -1.68 15.33 8.78
CA PHE A 220 -0.62 14.60 9.46
C PHE A 220 -1.19 13.51 10.39
N PRO A 221 -0.71 12.25 10.30
CA PRO A 221 -1.25 11.13 11.06
C PRO A 221 -0.62 11.00 12.46
N ASP A 222 -0.97 11.91 13.37
CA ASP A 222 -0.35 12.01 14.69
C ASP A 222 -0.65 10.83 15.64
N ARG A 223 -1.76 10.12 15.47
CA ARG A 223 -2.27 9.15 16.47
C ARG A 223 -1.30 8.04 16.84
N TYR A 224 -0.57 7.52 15.85
CA TYR A 224 0.39 6.43 16.04
C TYR A 224 1.80 6.84 15.65
N PHE A 225 2.02 8.12 15.35
CA PHE A 225 3.30 8.57 14.81
C PHE A 225 4.45 8.29 15.76
N ASP A 226 4.32 8.65 17.05
CA ASP A 226 5.37 8.43 18.05
C ASP A 226 5.66 6.93 18.24
N ASP A 227 4.63 6.09 18.32
CA ASP A 227 4.76 4.62 18.39
C ASP A 227 5.56 4.07 17.20
N ILE A 228 5.29 4.57 15.99
CA ILE A 228 5.98 4.13 14.77
C ILE A 228 7.43 4.61 14.77
N MET A 229 7.69 5.86 15.14
CA MET A 229 9.03 6.43 15.22
C MET A 229 9.88 5.68 16.24
N GLU A 230 9.34 5.41 17.44
CA GLU A 230 9.99 4.58 18.45
C GLU A 230 10.24 3.17 17.93
N HIS A 231 9.23 2.53 17.33
CA HIS A 231 9.37 1.19 16.77
C HIS A 231 10.47 1.12 15.72
N LEU A 232 10.58 2.12 14.83
CA LEU A 232 11.57 2.17 13.77
C LEU A 232 12.93 2.72 14.20
N GLU A 233 13.08 3.15 15.46
CA GLU A 233 14.27 3.87 15.96
C GLU A 233 14.61 5.10 15.08
N MET A 234 13.57 5.79 14.61
CA MET A 234 13.67 6.99 13.80
C MET A 234 13.33 8.21 14.63
N LYS A 235 14.15 9.25 14.58
CA LYS A 235 13.81 10.53 15.23
C LYS A 235 12.66 11.20 14.47
N PRO A 236 11.60 11.67 15.13
CA PRO A 236 10.53 12.46 14.51
C PRO A 236 11.03 13.58 13.59
N GLU A 237 12.03 14.34 14.03
CA GLU A 237 12.59 15.47 13.28
C GLU A 237 13.21 15.01 11.96
N TYR A 238 13.92 13.88 11.98
CA TYR A 238 14.53 13.31 10.79
C TYR A 238 13.47 12.84 9.77
N PHE A 239 12.33 12.32 10.23
CA PHE A 239 11.21 11.99 9.36
C PHE A 239 10.63 13.24 8.67
N HIS A 240 10.47 14.33 9.41
CA HIS A 240 10.00 15.59 8.83
C HIS A 240 11.01 16.17 7.82
N GLU A 241 12.31 16.12 8.11
CA GLU A 241 13.37 16.48 7.17
C GLU A 241 13.34 15.63 5.90
N LEU A 242 13.10 14.32 6.02
CA LEU A 242 12.88 13.43 4.88
C LEU A 242 11.69 13.90 4.04
N CYS A 243 10.55 14.17 4.67
CA CYS A 243 9.37 14.66 3.97
C CYS A 243 9.67 15.94 3.17
N ASP A 244 10.39 16.89 3.74
CA ASP A 244 10.78 18.12 3.05
C ASP A 244 11.69 17.86 1.85
N ARG A 245 12.66 16.94 1.98
CA ARG A 245 13.55 16.55 0.87
C ARG A 245 12.82 15.87 -0.29
N PHE A 246 11.78 15.09 0.00
CA PHE A 246 11.04 14.33 -1.00
C PHE A 246 9.92 15.15 -1.69
N ARG A 247 9.61 16.35 -1.20
CA ARG A 247 8.71 17.28 -1.91
C ARG A 247 9.38 17.75 -3.18
N SER A 248 8.88 17.28 -4.31
CA SER A 248 9.44 17.67 -5.58
C SER A 248 9.03 19.11 -5.96
N PRO A 249 9.96 19.97 -6.42
CA PRO A 249 9.67 21.36 -6.78
C PRO A 249 8.64 21.55 -7.90
N HIS A 250 8.35 20.51 -8.69
CA HIS A 250 7.32 20.56 -9.73
C HIS A 250 5.89 20.39 -9.18
N LEU A 251 5.74 19.85 -7.97
CA LEU A 251 4.44 19.73 -7.29
C LEU A 251 4.29 20.75 -6.16
N TRP A 252 5.39 21.08 -5.50
CA TRP A 252 5.38 21.84 -4.26
C TRP A 252 6.07 23.20 -4.39
N LYS A 253 5.53 24.17 -3.65
CA LYS A 253 6.09 25.51 -3.47
C LYS A 253 5.98 25.90 -2.00
N GLN A 254 7.02 26.49 -1.45
CA GLN A 254 6.99 27.03 -0.09
C GLN A 254 6.51 28.48 -0.13
N GLU A 255 5.41 28.79 0.55
CA GLU A 255 4.85 30.13 0.68
C GLU A 255 4.49 30.42 2.14
N GLY A 256 5.00 31.52 2.71
CA GLY A 256 4.71 31.89 4.09
C GLY A 256 5.23 30.90 5.14
N GLY A 257 6.23 30.09 4.80
CA GLY A 257 6.76 29.03 5.67
C GLY A 257 6.04 27.69 5.57
N GLU A 258 4.97 27.60 4.77
CA GLU A 258 4.19 26.38 4.58
C GLU A 258 4.39 25.80 3.18
N TRP A 259 4.35 24.48 3.07
CA TRP A 259 4.34 23.79 1.78
C TRP A 259 2.94 23.80 1.19
N LYS A 260 2.81 24.31 -0.04
CA LYS A 260 1.57 24.30 -0.81
C LYS A 260 1.78 23.58 -2.14
N LEU A 261 0.73 22.90 -2.59
CA LEU A 261 0.71 22.35 -3.95
C LEU A 261 0.62 23.48 -4.97
N ARG A 262 1.32 23.32 -6.09
CA ARG A 262 1.23 24.23 -7.23
C ARG A 262 -0.12 24.13 -7.91
N HIS A 263 -0.60 22.90 -8.07
CA HIS A 263 -1.91 22.62 -8.62
C HIS A 263 -2.67 21.66 -7.72
N ASN A 264 -3.96 21.91 -7.52
CA ASN A 264 -4.81 20.99 -6.79
C ASN A 264 -6.23 20.90 -7.37
N VAL A 265 -6.96 19.86 -6.99
CA VAL A 265 -8.32 19.61 -7.52
C VAL A 265 -9.35 20.67 -7.13
N ALA A 266 -9.04 21.54 -6.17
CA ALA A 266 -9.88 22.63 -5.73
C ALA A 266 -9.59 23.95 -6.46
N GLY A 267 -8.56 24.02 -7.32
CA GLY A 267 -8.19 25.27 -8.00
C GLY A 267 -7.64 26.33 -7.05
N THR A 268 -6.98 25.90 -5.97
CA THR A 268 -6.44 26.78 -4.91
C THR A 268 -4.92 26.66 -4.77
N GLY A 269 -4.28 25.95 -5.68
CA GLY A 269 -2.83 25.80 -5.74
C GLY A 269 -2.15 27.13 -6.04
N THR A 270 -0.84 27.19 -5.82
CA THR A 270 -0.08 28.43 -6.01
C THR A 270 0.01 28.88 -7.47
N ASP A 271 -0.23 27.96 -8.40
CA ASP A 271 -0.03 28.12 -9.84
C ASP A 271 -1.28 27.66 -10.66
N ASP A 272 -2.45 27.43 -10.03
CA ASP A 272 -3.70 26.99 -10.68
C ASP A 272 -4.33 28.00 -11.67
#